data_AF-A0AAE1AFJ3-F1
#
_entry.id   AF-A0AAE1AFJ3-F1
#
_cell.length_a   1.000
_cell.length_b   1.000
_cell.length_c   1.000
_cell.angle_alpha   90.00
_cell.angle_beta   90.00
_cell.angle_gamma   90.00
#
_symmetry.space_group_name_H-M   'P 1'
#
loop_
_entity.id
_entity.type
_entity.pdbx_description
1 polymer ?
#
loop_
_entity_poly.entity_id
_entity_poly.type
_entity_poly.pdbx_seq_one_letter_code
_entity_poly.pdbx_strand_id
1 'polypeptide(L)'
;MGAWPGLPGLFVAAIFIAFISTVSSGVNSLAAVILEDVVKPLYRWRDTELTRQAVYRATVPLGIMFGGLTIGLAYMVDRLGETAFLISINLFGMVGGPVVGVIINGIFLPFVNSWGAGAGLVTSLTVGLYIGTEPLLNPPPSFNLPMRTDGCWRDNVTSQMSDVGNTSAPLPALGLPGNLTAG
;
A
#
# COMPACT_ATOMS: atom_id res chain seq x y z
N MET A 1 -7.24 25.89 -3.32
CA MET A 1 -7.65 25.62 -1.92
C MET A 1 -6.74 26.38 -0.96
N GLY A 2 -6.84 27.71 -0.92
CA GLY A 2 -5.99 28.59 -0.10
C GLY A 2 -6.76 29.34 0.99
N ALA A 3 -7.84 28.77 1.52
CA ALA A 3 -8.74 29.48 2.43
C ALA A 3 -8.29 29.46 3.91
N TRP A 4 -7.46 28.49 4.32
CA TRP A 4 -6.97 28.38 5.71
C TRP A 4 -5.54 27.80 5.75
N PRO A 5 -4.50 28.60 6.04
CA PRO A 5 -3.08 28.19 5.95
C PRO A 5 -2.62 27.15 7.00
N GLY A 6 -3.51 26.57 7.81
CA GLY A 6 -3.20 25.48 8.75
C GLY A 6 -3.85 24.12 8.44
N LEU A 7 -4.84 24.10 7.53
CA LEU A 7 -5.60 22.88 7.22
C LEU A 7 -4.75 21.79 6.54
N PRO A 8 -3.89 22.12 5.55
CA PRO A 8 -3.02 21.12 4.91
C PRO A 8 -2.04 20.47 5.90
N GLY A 9 -1.50 21.26 6.84
CA GLY A 9 -0.59 20.74 7.88
C GLY A 9 -1.30 19.79 8.85
N LEU A 10 -2.53 20.11 9.25
CA LEU A 10 -3.34 19.24 10.10
C LEU A 10 -3.69 17.92 9.41
N PHE A 11 -4.01 17.96 8.11
CA PHE A 11 -4.29 16.76 7.32
C PHE A 11 -3.09 15.82 7.23
N VAL A 12 -1.91 16.37 6.91
CA VAL A 12 -0.67 15.59 6.83
C VAL A 12 -0.31 15.02 8.21
N ALA A 13 -0.40 15.82 9.27
CA ALA A 13 -0.16 15.36 10.63
C ALA A 13 -1.10 14.20 11.03
N ALA A 14 -2.39 14.30 10.71
CA ALA A 14 -3.37 13.25 11.01
C ALA A 14 -3.04 11.91 10.32
N ILE A 15 -2.64 11.94 9.05
CA ILE A 15 -2.25 10.73 8.31
C ILE A 15 -0.99 10.09 8.93
N PHE A 16 0.02 10.89 9.24
CA PHE A 16 1.24 10.38 9.88
C PHE A 16 0.94 9.76 11.25
N ILE A 17 0.08 10.38 12.07
CA ILE A 17 -0.33 9.82 13.37
C ILE A 17 -1.06 8.49 13.19
N ALA A 18 -1.99 8.40 12.23
CA ALA A 18 -2.73 7.17 11.95
C ALA A 18 -1.79 6.02 11.50
N PHE A 19 -0.82 6.32 10.64
CA PHE A 19 0.19 5.36 10.20
C PHE A 19 1.08 4.91 11.36
N ILE A 20 1.62 5.84 12.15
CA ILE A 20 2.50 5.54 13.30
C ILE A 20 1.76 4.70 14.34
N SER A 21 0.46 4.95 14.58
CA SER A 21 -0.37 4.16 15.49
C SER A 21 -0.50 2.70 15.02
N THR A 22 -0.74 2.49 13.73
CA THR A 22 -0.85 1.15 13.13
C THR A 22 0.48 0.41 13.14
N VAL A 23 1.58 1.09 12.81
CA VAL A 23 2.93 0.50 12.85
C VAL A 23 3.32 0.15 14.28
N SER A 24 3.04 1.03 15.25
CA SER A 24 3.35 0.80 16.66
C SER A 24 2.58 -0.40 17.22
N SER A 25 1.27 -0.51 16.94
CA SER A 25 0.47 -1.66 17.37
C SER A 25 0.90 -2.96 16.68
N GLY A 26 1.28 -2.90 15.40
CA GLY A 26 1.82 -4.04 14.66
C GLY A 26 3.15 -4.55 15.23
N VAL A 27 4.12 -3.66 15.48
CA VAL A 27 5.40 -4.03 16.09
C VAL A 27 5.21 -4.60 17.49
N ASN A 28 4.31 -4.01 18.29
CA ASN A 28 4.00 -4.51 19.63
C ASN A 28 3.35 -5.92 19.58
N SER A 29 2.48 -6.17 18.60
CA SER A 29 1.88 -7.49 18.39
C SER A 29 2.92 -8.52 17.95
N LEU A 30 3.79 -8.20 16.99
CA LEU A 30 4.88 -9.09 16.53
C LEU A 30 5.85 -9.42 17.67
N ALA A 31 6.19 -8.41 18.48
CA ALA A 31 6.98 -8.58 19.69
C ALA A 31 6.34 -9.56 20.68
N ALA A 32 5.03 -9.47 20.89
CA ALA A 32 4.29 -10.40 21.73
C ALA A 32 4.23 -11.81 21.13
N VAL A 33 3.97 -11.93 19.82
CA VAL A 33 3.96 -13.23 19.12
C VAL A 33 5.31 -13.93 19.25
N ILE A 34 6.43 -13.25 19.02
CA ILE A 34 7.76 -13.88 19.15
C ILE A 34 8.09 -14.21 20.62
N LEU A 35 7.61 -13.42 21.56
CA LEU A 35 7.75 -13.75 22.97
C LEU A 35 7.03 -15.06 23.31
N GLU A 36 5.81 -15.23 22.82
CA GLU A 36 5.00 -16.44 23.02
C GLU A 36 5.56 -17.65 22.25
N ASP A 37 5.95 -17.46 20.99
CA ASP A 37 6.34 -18.55 20.08
C ASP A 37 7.82 -18.95 20.19
N VAL A 38 8.71 -18.06 20.61
CA VAL A 38 10.16 -18.31 20.66
C VAL A 38 10.69 -18.26 22.08
N VAL A 39 10.40 -17.19 22.84
CA VAL A 39 11.02 -16.99 24.15
C VAL A 39 10.46 -17.95 25.20
N LYS A 40 9.14 -18.16 25.25
CA LYS A 40 8.54 -19.14 26.17
C LYS A 40 9.03 -20.57 25.95
N PRO A 41 9.03 -21.14 24.72
CA PRO A 41 9.62 -22.46 24.53
C PRO A 41 11.11 -22.44 24.83
N LEU A 42 11.89 -21.45 24.38
CA LEU A 42 13.34 -21.43 24.65
C LEU A 42 13.67 -21.44 26.15
N TYR A 43 12.90 -20.75 26.98
CA TYR A 43 13.05 -20.79 28.44
C TYR A 43 12.56 -22.09 29.07
N ARG A 44 11.46 -22.68 28.55
CA ARG A 44 10.99 -24.01 28.93
C ARG A 44 12.04 -25.10 28.66
N TRP A 45 12.78 -24.97 27.55
CA TRP A 45 13.89 -25.85 27.18
C TRP A 45 15.16 -25.61 28.02
N ARG A 46 15.31 -24.43 28.62
CA ARG A 46 16.48 -24.04 29.42
C ARG A 46 16.27 -24.15 30.92
N ASP A 47 15.12 -24.67 31.36
CA ASP A 47 14.72 -24.85 32.77
C ASP A 47 15.01 -23.62 33.66
N THR A 48 14.93 -22.42 33.07
CA THR A 48 15.24 -21.15 33.73
C THR A 48 13.93 -20.40 33.98
N GLU A 49 13.77 -19.77 35.15
CA GLU A 49 12.61 -18.92 35.40
C GLU A 49 12.54 -17.74 34.42
N LEU A 50 11.35 -17.52 33.85
CA LEU A 50 11.04 -16.37 33.01
C LEU A 50 10.97 -15.10 33.88
N THR A 51 12.11 -14.47 34.15
CA THR A 51 12.13 -13.17 34.81
C THR A 51 11.62 -12.08 33.87
N ARG A 52 10.82 -11.13 34.38
CA ARG A 52 10.36 -9.94 33.60
C ARG A 52 11.49 -9.18 32.90
N GLN A 53 12.68 -9.17 33.50
CA GLN A 53 13.87 -8.55 32.91
C GLN A 53 14.39 -9.29 31.68
N ALA A 54 14.29 -10.63 31.64
CA ALA A 54 14.68 -11.43 30.49
C ALA A 54 13.72 -11.24 29.31
N VAL A 55 12.42 -11.23 29.59
CA VAL A 55 11.36 -10.89 28.64
C VAL A 55 11.63 -9.52 28.02
N TYR A 56 11.83 -8.50 28.84
CA TYR A 56 12.12 -7.14 28.36
C TYR A 56 13.39 -7.08 27.50
N ARG A 57 14.47 -7.75 27.93
CA ARG A 57 15.74 -7.80 27.18
C ARG A 57 15.62 -8.53 25.84
N ALA A 58 14.67 -9.45 25.69
CA ALA A 58 14.39 -10.11 24.42
C ALA A 58 13.50 -9.24 23.52
N THR A 59 12.46 -8.60 24.06
CA THR A 59 11.47 -7.87 23.27
C THR A 59 11.97 -6.51 22.75
N VAL A 60 12.79 -5.79 23.53
CA VAL A 60 13.35 -4.49 23.15
C VAL A 60 14.20 -4.52 21.87
N PRO A 61 15.22 -5.40 21.74
CA PRO A 61 16.00 -5.47 20.51
C PRO A 61 15.14 -5.91 19.33
N LEU A 62 14.13 -6.76 19.53
CA LEU A 62 13.18 -7.13 18.48
C LEU A 62 12.41 -5.91 17.95
N GLY A 63 11.89 -5.07 18.84
CA GLY A 63 11.21 -3.83 18.44
C GLY A 63 12.12 -2.90 17.62
N ILE A 64 13.38 -2.77 18.03
CA ILE A 64 14.40 -1.99 17.29
C ILE A 64 14.68 -2.63 15.93
N MET A 65 14.80 -3.95 15.85
CA MET A 65 15.03 -4.68 14.60
C MET A 65 13.85 -4.53 13.62
N PHE A 66 12.61 -4.62 14.07
CA PHE A 66 11.42 -4.38 13.22
C PHE A 66 11.29 -2.93 12.78
N GLY A 67 11.62 -1.98 13.66
CA GLY A 67 11.70 -0.56 13.30
C GLY A 67 12.77 -0.31 12.22
N GLY A 68 13.97 -0.88 12.39
CA GLY A 68 15.03 -0.82 11.39
C GLY A 68 14.65 -1.49 10.07
N LEU A 69 14.00 -2.65 10.12
CA LEU A 69 13.48 -3.35 8.94
C LEU A 69 12.47 -2.49 8.18
N THR A 70 11.60 -1.78 8.89
CA THR A 70 10.60 -0.87 8.29
C THR A 70 11.28 0.29 7.53
N ILE A 71 12.35 0.86 8.09
CA ILE A 71 13.16 1.89 7.41
C ILE A 71 13.85 1.30 6.18
N GLY A 72 14.38 0.08 6.26
CA GLY A 72 14.98 -0.62 5.13
C GLY A 72 13.97 -0.89 4.01
N LEU A 73 12.76 -1.33 4.34
CA LEU A 73 11.65 -1.52 3.41
C LEU A 73 11.26 -0.21 2.73
N ALA A 74 11.23 0.92 3.47
CA ALA A 74 10.95 2.23 2.89
C ALA A 74 11.96 2.61 1.80
N TYR A 75 13.25 2.34 2.00
CA TYR A 75 14.28 2.57 0.97
C TYR A 75 14.12 1.64 -0.25
N MET A 76 13.65 0.41 -0.04
CA MET A 76 13.40 -0.53 -1.14
C MET A 76 12.20 -0.11 -2.00
N VAL A 77 11.18 0.52 -1.40
CA VAL A 77 10.01 1.04 -2.11
C VAL A 77 10.39 2.10 -3.16
N ASP A 78 11.42 2.91 -2.90
CA ASP A 78 11.93 3.89 -3.86
C ASP A 78 12.38 3.25 -5.19
N ARG A 79 12.77 1.97 -5.18
CA ARG A 79 13.18 1.21 -6.37
C ARG A 79 12.01 0.57 -7.12
N LEU A 80 10.87 0.37 -6.47
CA LEU A 80 9.69 -0.33 -6.98
C LEU A 80 8.69 0.61 -7.68
N GLY A 81 8.79 1.93 -7.46
CA GLY A 81 7.98 2.94 -8.15
C GLY A 81 6.47 2.77 -7.91
N GLU A 82 5.64 3.13 -8.91
CA GLU A 82 4.17 3.08 -8.81
C GLU A 82 3.60 1.69 -8.52
N THR A 83 4.36 0.63 -8.77
CA THR A 83 3.91 -0.76 -8.54
C THR A 83 3.92 -1.15 -7.05
N ALA A 84 4.66 -0.44 -6.19
CA ALA A 84 4.82 -0.79 -4.78
C ALA A 84 3.50 -0.79 -3.99
N PHE A 85 2.61 0.16 -4.29
CA PHE A 85 1.30 0.24 -3.65
C PHE A 85 0.43 -0.96 -4.00
N LEU A 86 0.36 -1.31 -5.29
CA LEU A 86 -0.43 -2.46 -5.76
C LEU A 86 0.08 -3.77 -5.17
N ILE A 87 1.40 -3.96 -5.14
CA ILE A 87 2.04 -5.13 -4.54
C ILE A 87 1.65 -5.25 -3.05
N SER A 88 1.64 -4.13 -2.32
CA SER A 88 1.30 -4.12 -0.89
C SER A 88 -0.16 -4.51 -0.63
N ILE A 89 -1.11 -3.98 -1.40
CA ILE A 89 -2.53 -4.33 -1.28
C ILE A 89 -2.75 -5.81 -1.61
N ASN A 90 -2.10 -6.31 -2.67
CA ASN A 90 -2.18 -7.72 -3.04
C ASN A 90 -1.62 -8.62 -1.94
N LEU A 91 -0.47 -8.29 -1.35
CA LEU A 91 0.10 -9.02 -0.22
C LEU A 91 -0.82 -9.05 0.99
N PHE A 92 -1.44 -7.91 1.32
CA PHE A 92 -2.37 -7.83 2.44
C PHE A 92 -3.59 -8.73 2.23
N GLY A 93 -4.10 -8.82 1.00
CA GLY A 93 -5.17 -9.74 0.64
C GLY A 93 -4.75 -11.22 0.68
N MET A 94 -3.59 -11.55 0.12
CA MET A 94 -3.07 -12.93 0.07
C MET A 94 -2.77 -13.51 1.44
N VAL A 95 -2.26 -12.71 2.37
CA VAL A 95 -1.97 -13.15 3.74
C VAL A 95 -3.21 -13.02 4.63
N GLY A 96 -3.95 -11.91 4.50
CA GLY A 96 -5.13 -11.64 5.32
C GLY A 96 -6.28 -12.60 5.06
N GLY A 97 -6.50 -13.01 3.81
CA GLY A 97 -7.58 -13.92 3.41
C GLY A 97 -7.55 -15.26 4.16
N PRO A 98 -6.46 -16.03 4.10
CA PRO A 98 -6.29 -17.27 4.84
C PRO A 98 -6.44 -17.11 6.37
N VAL A 99 -5.84 -16.06 6.94
CA VAL A 99 -5.89 -15.82 8.39
C VAL A 99 -7.32 -15.56 8.84
N VAL A 100 -8.05 -14.68 8.14
CA VAL A 100 -9.47 -14.42 8.41
C VAL A 100 -10.29 -15.69 8.19
N GLY A 101 -10.00 -16.48 7.16
CA GLY A 101 -10.67 -17.76 6.90
C GLY A 101 -10.53 -18.75 8.06
N VAL A 102 -9.34 -18.89 8.65
CA VAL A 102 -9.11 -19.75 9.82
C VAL A 102 -9.82 -19.21 11.07
N ILE A 103 -9.84 -17.89 11.28
CA ILE A 103 -10.58 -17.29 12.40
C ILE A 103 -12.08 -17.56 12.27
N ILE A 104 -12.66 -17.36 11.08
CA ILE A 104 -14.08 -17.66 10.82
C ILE A 104 -14.35 -19.15 11.02
N ASN A 105 -13.47 -20.02 10.53
CA ASN A 105 -13.59 -21.46 10.72
C ASN A 105 -13.59 -21.84 12.21
N GLY A 106 -12.71 -21.25 13.02
CA GLY A 106 -12.67 -21.46 14.47
C GLY A 106 -13.92 -20.96 15.21
N ILE A 107 -14.63 -19.97 14.69
CA ILE A 107 -15.87 -19.45 15.28
C ILE A 107 -17.10 -20.29 14.87
N PHE A 108 -17.20 -20.66 13.60
CA PHE A 108 -18.43 -21.28 13.05
C PHE A 108 -18.39 -22.80 12.96
N LEU A 109 -17.22 -23.43 12.90
CA LEU A 109 -17.07 -24.87 12.67
C LEU A 109 -16.40 -25.55 13.88
N PRO A 110 -17.16 -25.95 14.91
CA PRO A 110 -16.60 -26.62 16.10
C PRO A 110 -16.01 -28.00 15.83
N PHE A 111 -16.19 -28.54 14.61
CA PHE A 111 -15.72 -29.86 14.18
C PHE A 111 -14.33 -29.83 13.54
N VAL A 112 -13.75 -28.65 13.31
CA VAL A 112 -12.46 -28.54 12.63
C VAL A 112 -11.31 -28.73 13.62
N ASN A 113 -10.49 -29.73 13.31
CA ASN A 113 -9.30 -30.06 14.09
C ASN A 113 -8.16 -29.04 13.84
N SER A 114 -7.27 -28.87 14.82
CA SER A 114 -6.11 -27.97 14.74
C SER A 114 -5.18 -28.31 13.56
N TRP A 115 -5.02 -29.60 13.25
CA TRP A 115 -4.22 -30.06 12.12
C TRP A 115 -4.84 -29.66 10.77
N GLY A 116 -6.17 -29.72 10.67
CA GLY A 116 -6.91 -29.32 9.48
C GLY A 116 -6.88 -27.80 9.25
N ALA A 117 -7.04 -27.03 10.32
CA ALA A 117 -6.90 -25.56 10.27
C ALA A 117 -5.48 -25.15 9.87
N GLY A 118 -4.44 -25.80 10.43
CA GLY A 118 -3.05 -25.56 10.07
C GLY A 118 -2.73 -25.92 8.62
N ALA A 119 -3.16 -27.10 8.16
CA ALA A 119 -2.98 -27.52 6.77
C ALA A 119 -3.73 -26.59 5.80
N GLY A 120 -4.95 -26.17 6.14
CA GLY A 120 -5.74 -25.21 5.36
C GLY A 120 -5.05 -23.84 5.25
N LEU A 121 -4.48 -23.34 6.36
CA LEU A 121 -3.71 -22.09 6.36
C LEU A 121 -2.50 -22.17 5.42
N VAL A 122 -1.69 -23.24 5.52
CA VAL A 122 -0.48 -23.40 4.71
C VAL A 122 -0.82 -23.57 3.24
N THR A 123 -1.77 -24.46 2.91
CA THR A 123 -2.17 -24.73 1.52
C THR A 123 -2.75 -23.49 0.83
N SER A 124 -3.63 -22.75 1.49
CA SER A 124 -4.20 -21.51 0.95
C SER A 124 -3.16 -20.40 0.80
N LEU A 125 -2.21 -20.29 1.73
CA LEU A 125 -1.10 -19.33 1.61
C LEU A 125 -0.17 -19.68 0.44
N THR A 126 0.18 -20.96 0.26
CA THR A 126 1.02 -21.41 -0.86
C THR A 126 0.33 -21.17 -2.20
N VAL A 127 -0.95 -21.52 -2.33
CA VAL A 127 -1.72 -21.30 -3.57
C VAL A 127 -1.90 -19.80 -3.84
N GLY A 128 -2.20 -19.00 -2.80
CA GLY A 128 -2.32 -17.55 -2.92
C GLY A 128 -1.03 -16.89 -3.39
N LEU A 129 0.11 -17.27 -2.80
CA LEU A 129 1.43 -16.79 -3.23
C LEU A 129 1.80 -17.28 -4.63
N TYR A 130 1.44 -18.51 -4.99
CA TYR A 130 1.67 -19.03 -6.34
C TYR A 130 0.94 -18.17 -7.37
N ILE A 131 -0.38 -17.99 -7.21
CA ILE A 131 -1.20 -17.17 -8.12
C ILE A 131 -0.75 -15.70 -8.11
N GLY A 132 -0.39 -15.17 -6.94
CA GLY A 132 0.05 -13.78 -6.80
C GLY A 132 1.41 -13.46 -7.43
N THR A 133 2.26 -14.47 -7.63
CA THR A 133 3.56 -14.31 -8.30
C THR A 133 3.47 -14.44 -9.82
N GLU A 134 2.39 -15.02 -10.36
CA GLU A 134 2.21 -15.16 -11.81
C GLU A 134 2.24 -13.82 -12.58
N PRO A 135 1.59 -12.74 -12.12
CA PRO A 135 1.62 -11.43 -12.79
C PRO A 135 2.99 -10.75 -12.73
N LEU A 136 3.86 -11.15 -11.78
CA LEU A 136 5.21 -10.62 -11.63
C LEU A 136 6.20 -11.31 -12.58
N LEU A 137 6.00 -12.60 -12.86
CA LEU A 137 6.87 -13.38 -13.75
C LEU A 137 6.41 -13.34 -15.22
N ASN A 138 5.10 -13.36 -15.44
CA ASN A 138 4.46 -13.21 -16.74
C ASN A 138 3.51 -12.00 -16.68
N PRO A 139 4.01 -10.78 -16.91
CA PRO A 139 3.15 -9.61 -16.92
C PRO A 139 2.06 -9.82 -17.97
N PRO A 140 0.76 -9.73 -17.60
CA PRO A 140 -0.30 -9.82 -18.57
C PRO A 140 -0.12 -8.72 -19.62
N PRO A 141 -0.42 -8.99 -20.90
CA PRO A 141 -0.34 -7.97 -21.94
C PRO A 141 -1.17 -6.77 -21.51
N SER A 142 -0.56 -5.58 -21.57
CA SER A 142 -1.21 -4.34 -21.16
C SER A 142 -2.39 -4.06 -22.07
N PHE A 143 -3.59 -4.40 -21.61
CA PHE A 143 -4.83 -3.84 -22.12
C PHE A 143 -4.90 -2.38 -21.65
N ASN A 144 -4.08 -1.53 -22.25
CA ASN A 144 -4.36 -0.11 -22.28
C ASN A 144 -5.64 0.03 -23.11
N LEU A 145 -6.79 0.15 -22.45
CA LEU A 145 -7.96 0.67 -23.15
C LEU A 145 -7.53 2.04 -23.69
N PRO A 146 -7.65 2.30 -25.00
CA PRO A 146 -7.35 3.61 -25.53
C PRO A 146 -8.29 4.58 -24.84
N MET A 147 -7.76 5.40 -23.94
CA MET A 147 -8.48 6.54 -23.41
C MET A 147 -8.65 7.49 -24.60
N ARG A 148 -9.79 7.36 -25.27
CA ARG A 148 -10.18 8.11 -26.45
C ARG A 148 -10.44 9.55 -26.03
N THR A 149 -9.49 10.43 -26.31
CA THR A 149 -9.57 11.88 -26.07
C THR A 149 -10.19 12.63 -27.25
N ASP A 150 -10.96 11.94 -28.10
CA ASP A 150 -11.69 12.54 -29.22
C ASP A 150 -12.72 13.53 -28.66
N GLY A 151 -12.40 14.82 -28.72
CA GLY A 151 -13.22 15.91 -28.17
C GLY A 151 -12.62 16.65 -26.97
N CYS A 152 -11.45 16.24 -26.45
CA CYS A 152 -10.69 17.10 -25.54
C CYS A 152 -10.07 18.26 -26.35
N TRP A 153 -10.48 19.48 -26.02
CA TRP A 153 -9.80 20.69 -26.49
C TRP A 153 -8.35 20.64 -26.01
N ARG A 154 -7.41 20.51 -26.94
CA ARG A 154 -5.97 20.67 -26.67
C ARG A 154 -5.67 22.15 -26.51
N ASP A 155 -6.15 22.75 -25.44
CA ASP A 155 -5.57 23.99 -24.96
C ASP A 155 -4.25 23.62 -24.30
N ASN A 156 -3.16 23.88 -25.01
CA ASN A 156 -1.80 23.71 -24.54
C ASN A 156 -1.49 24.81 -23.50
N VAL A 157 -2.14 24.79 -22.34
CA VAL A 157 -2.01 25.87 -21.32
C VAL A 157 -0.73 25.72 -20.49
N THR A 158 0.03 24.64 -20.63
CA THR A 158 1.28 24.45 -19.88
C THR A 158 2.51 25.03 -20.59
N SER A 159 2.42 25.45 -21.86
CA SER A 159 3.51 26.15 -22.56
C SER A 159 3.35 27.68 -22.61
N GLN A 160 2.38 28.26 -21.90
CA GLN A 160 2.16 29.71 -21.81
C GLN A 160 2.14 30.21 -20.36
N MET A 161 2.89 29.56 -19.47
CA MET A 161 3.33 30.18 -18.20
C MET A 161 4.85 30.34 -18.21
N SER A 162 5.37 30.88 -19.30
CA SER A 162 6.74 31.42 -19.44
C SER A 162 6.73 32.36 -20.64
N ASP A 163 6.00 33.47 -20.54
CA ASP A 163 6.34 34.74 -21.21
C ASP A 163 5.30 35.79 -20.83
N VAL A 164 5.57 36.43 -19.69
CA VAL A 164 5.11 37.78 -19.41
C VAL A 164 5.86 38.69 -20.38
N GLY A 165 5.19 39.23 -21.40
CA GLY A 165 5.72 40.36 -22.16
C GLY A 165 5.20 40.50 -23.58
N ASN A 166 4.34 41.51 -23.78
CA ASN A 166 4.13 42.25 -25.05
C ASN A 166 3.38 41.46 -26.15
N THR A 167 2.44 41.97 -26.95
CA THR A 167 1.84 43.29 -27.18
C THR A 167 0.65 43.07 -28.13
N SER A 168 -0.35 43.96 -28.07
CA SER A 168 -1.32 44.34 -29.12
C SER A 168 -2.19 43.28 -29.82
N ALA A 169 -3.48 43.35 -29.50
CA ALA A 169 -4.60 42.79 -30.28
C ALA A 169 -4.61 43.26 -31.75
N PRO A 170 -5.21 42.46 -32.65
CA PRO A 170 -6.33 42.99 -33.42
C PRO A 170 -7.55 42.05 -33.47
N LEU A 171 -8.69 42.67 -33.78
CA LEU A 171 -10.08 42.19 -33.75
C LEU A 171 -10.39 40.92 -34.59
N PRO A 172 -11.47 40.17 -34.27
CA PRO A 172 -11.93 39.05 -35.07
C PRO A 172 -12.67 39.53 -36.34
N ALA A 173 -12.24 39.05 -37.51
CA ALA A 173 -13.00 39.20 -38.75
C ALA A 173 -14.15 38.19 -38.78
N LEU A 174 -15.38 38.70 -38.83
CA LEU A 174 -16.64 37.97 -38.95
C LEU A 174 -16.73 37.35 -40.36
N GLY A 175 -16.66 36.02 -40.48
CA GLY A 175 -16.83 35.30 -41.74
C GLY A 175 -18.29 34.89 -41.98
N LEU A 176 -18.98 35.57 -42.90
CA LEU A 176 -20.26 35.17 -43.50
C LEU A 176 -20.00 34.70 -44.94
N PRO A 177 -20.40 33.48 -45.35
CA PRO A 177 -20.32 33.09 -46.75
C PRO A 177 -21.60 33.50 -47.51
N GLY A 178 -21.49 34.53 -48.36
CA GLY A 178 -22.45 34.85 -49.41
C GLY A 178 -21.89 34.46 -50.77
N ASN A 179 -22.38 33.33 -51.29
CA ASN A 179 -22.13 32.85 -52.65
C ASN A 179 -23.07 33.58 -53.63
N LEU A 180 -22.54 34.26 -54.66
CA LEU A 180 -23.22 34.66 -55.90
C LEU A 180 -22.26 35.49 -56.78
N THR A 181 -21.76 34.92 -57.88
CA THR A 181 -21.64 35.64 -59.17
C THR A 181 -21.57 34.66 -60.33
N ALA A 182 -22.59 34.77 -61.20
CA ALA A 182 -22.52 34.42 -62.60
C ALA A 182 -21.76 35.53 -63.35
N GLY A 183 -21.11 35.19 -64.47
CA GLY A 183 -20.39 36.10 -65.36
C GLY A 183 -19.42 35.35 -66.24
#